data_AF-A0A7C6D318-F1
#
_entry.id   AF-A0A7C6D318-F1
#
_cell.length_a   1.000
_cell.length_b   1.000
_cell.length_c   1.000
_cell.angle_alpha   90.00
_cell.angle_beta   90.00
_cell.angle_gamma   90.00
#
_symmetry.space_group_name_H-M   'P 1'
#
loop_
_entity.id
_entity.type
_entity.pdbx_description
1 polymer ?
#
loop_
_entity_poly.entity_id
_entity_poly.type
_entity_poly.pdbx_seq_one_letter_code
_entity_poly.pdbx_strand_id
1 'polypeptide(L)' 'MMAVQSVLGIDIGGTNVRFAQVDRGLRILRSRKEKVEEVQDLTSFLLTTIQEFMDQAEVPIGAVA' A
#
# COMPACT_ATOMS: atom_id res chain seq x y z
N MET A 1 -12.71 -22.85 0.98
CA MET A 1 -12.65 -21.40 0.72
C MET A 1 -11.38 -20.87 1.39
N MET A 2 -10.42 -20.30 0.65
CA MET A 2 -9.24 -19.70 1.29
C MET A 2 -9.68 -18.44 2.02
N ALA A 3 -9.46 -18.41 3.33
CA ALA A 3 -9.83 -17.29 4.15
C ALA A 3 -8.93 -16.09 3.80
N VAL A 4 -9.50 -14.96 3.36
CA VAL A 4 -8.74 -13.72 3.07
C VAL A 4 -7.90 -13.35 4.29
N GLN A 5 -6.57 -13.43 4.19
CA GLN A 5 -5.66 -13.22 5.32
C GLN A 5 -5.39 -11.74 5.59
N SER A 6 -5.42 -10.93 4.54
CA SER A 6 -5.20 -9.47 4.60
C SER A 6 -5.81 -8.81 3.36
N VAL A 7 -5.94 -7.48 3.41
CA VAL A 7 -6.43 -6.64 2.32
C VAL A 7 -5.45 -5.52 2.02
N LEU A 8 -5.45 -5.03 0.78
CA LEU A 8 -4.75 -3.80 0.39
C LEU A 8 -5.73 -2.63 0.46
N GLY A 9 -5.44 -1.65 1.32
CA GLY A 9 -6.07 -0.34 1.32
C GLY A 9 -5.26 0.65 0.49
N ILE A 10 -5.96 1.47 -0.30
CA ILE A 10 -5.37 2.52 -1.14
C ILE A 10 -6.12 3.83 -0.86
N ASP A 11 -5.39 4.87 -0.48
CA ASP A 11 -5.89 6.23 -0.27
C ASP A 11 -5.22 7.16 -1.30
N ILE A 12 -6.02 7.69 -2.23
CA ILE A 12 -5.55 8.52 -3.35
C ILE A 12 -5.93 9.98 -3.07
N GLY A 13 -4.93 10.79 -2.70
CA GLY A 13 -5.08 12.23 -2.55
C GLY A 13 -4.46 13.01 -3.71
N GLY A 14 -4.68 14.33 -3.74
CA GLY A 14 -4.12 15.20 -4.80
C GLY A 14 -2.60 15.34 -4.78
N THR A 15 -1.94 15.05 -3.65
CA THR A 15 -0.49 15.19 -3.47
C THR A 15 0.22 13.85 -3.29
N ASN A 16 -0.47 12.87 -2.69
CA ASN A 16 0.12 11.57 -2.40
C ASN A 16 -0.89 10.45 -2.56
N VAL A 17 -0.37 9.26 -2.80
CA VAL A 17 -1.09 7.99 -2.64
C VAL A 17 -0.49 7.23 -1.47
N ARG A 18 -1.34 6.62 -0.65
CA ARG A 18 -0.94 5.74 0.45
C ARG A 18 -1.43 4.33 0.21
N PHE A 19 -0.58 3.36 0.49
CA PHE A 19 -0.87 1.94 0.44
C PHE A 19 -0.72 1.37 1.84
N ALA A 20 -1.64 0.49 2.25
CA ALA A 20 -1.55 -0.24 3.51
C ALA A 20 -2.04 -1.67 3.32
N GLN A 21 -1.24 -2.65 3.73
CA GLN A 21 -1.74 -4.01 3.90
C GLN A 21 -2.27 -4.16 5.32
N VAL A 22 -3.53 -4.57 5.44
CA VAL A 22 -4.23 -4.64 6.72
C VAL A 22 -4.69 -6.08 6.98
N ASP A 23 -4.43 -6.61 8.16
CA ASP A 23 -4.89 -7.94 8.57
C ASP A 23 -6.35 -7.94 9.07
N ARG A 24 -6.85 -9.11 9.47
CA ARG A 24 -8.20 -9.28 10.03
C ARG A 24 -8.43 -8.55 11.36
N GLY A 25 -7.35 -8.28 12.10
CA GLY A 25 -7.37 -7.53 13.35
C GLY A 25 -7.27 -6.03 13.14
N LEU A 26 -7.40 -5.54 11.89
CA LEU A 26 -7.23 -4.14 11.50
C LEU A 26 -5.82 -3.59 11.78
N ARG A 27 -4.82 -4.46 11.88
CA ARG A 27 -3.42 -4.07 12.06
C ARG A 27 -2.77 -3.83 10.72
N ILE A 28 -2.02 -2.73 10.62
CA ILE A 28 -1.21 -2.41 9.44
C ILE A 28 0.03 -3.32 9.47
N LEU A 29 0.11 -4.22 8.51
CA LEU A 29 1.25 -5.13 8.32
C LEU A 29 2.39 -4.45 7.57
N ARG A 30 2.05 -3.63 6.57
CA ARG A 30 2.99 -2.79 5.81
C ARG A 30 2.29 -1.57 5.26
N SER A 31 3.05 -0.48 5.06
CA SER A 31 2.53 0.73 4.42
C SER A 31 3.58 1.43 3.58
N ARG A 32 3.12 2.18 2.57
CA ARG A 32 3.95 2.98 1.67
C ARG A 32 3.22 4.28 1.36
N LYS A 33 3.96 5.37 1.20
CA LYS A 33 3.44 6.66 0.77
C LYS A 33 4.27 7.14 -0.41
N GLU A 34 3.60 7.43 -1.51
CA GLU A 34 4.22 7.97 -2.72
C GLU A 34 3.66 9.35 -3.08
N LYS A 35 4.52 10.24 -3.57
CA LYS A 35 4.10 11.55 -4.09
C LYS A 35 3.54 11.41 -5.51
N VAL A 36 2.50 12.19 -5.84
CA VAL A 36 1.85 12.16 -7.17
C VAL A 36 1.76 13.51 -7.89
N GLU A 37 2.38 14.56 -7.34
CA GLU A 37 2.26 15.94 -7.86
C GLU A 37 2.71 16.13 -9.32
N GLU A 38 3.56 15.26 -9.83
CA GLU A 38 4.13 15.34 -11.19
C GLU A 38 3.80 14.12 -12.08
N VAL A 39 2.89 13.26 -11.62
CA VAL A 39 2.52 12.04 -12.34
C VAL A 39 1.55 12.39 -13.47
N GLN A 40 2.01 12.24 -14.71
CA GLN A 40 1.19 12.50 -15.90
C GLN A 40 0.17 11.39 -16.19
N ASP A 41 0.56 10.13 -15.94
CA ASP A 41 -0.31 8.96 -16.06
C ASP A 41 -0.47 8.28 -14.70
N LEU A 42 -1.50 8.70 -13.98
CA LEU A 42 -1.81 8.18 -12.66
C LEU A 42 -2.13 6.67 -12.69
N THR A 43 -2.73 6.17 -13.76
CA THR A 43 -3.15 4.76 -13.82
C THR A 43 -1.93 3.85 -13.94
N SER A 44 -1.02 4.16 -14.87
CA SER A 44 0.22 3.39 -15.04
C SER A 44 1.09 3.48 -13.78
N PHE A 45 1.22 4.68 -13.21
CA PHE A 45 1.90 4.87 -11.93
C PHE A 45 1.31 3.99 -10.82
N LEU A 46 -0.02 4.01 -10.62
CA LEU A 46 -0.67 3.20 -9.59
C LEU A 46 -0.44 1.70 -9.80
N LEU A 47 -0.54 1.20 -11.03
CA LEU A 47 -0.32 -0.21 -11.33
C LEU A 47 1.11 -0.63 -11.01
N THR A 48 2.11 0.16 -11.42
CA THR A 48 3.52 -0.08 -11.11
C THR A 48 3.77 -0.04 -9.61
N THR A 49 3.27 0.98 -8.91
CA THR A 49 3.48 1.12 -7.46
C THR A 49 2.78 0.02 -6.66
N ILE A 50 1.57 -0.40 -7.06
CA ILE A 50 0.88 -1.53 -6.44
C ILE A 50 1.71 -2.80 -6.63
N GLN A 51 2.20 -3.05 -7.84
CA GLN A 51 3.02 -4.22 -8.14
C GLN A 51 4.29 -4.23 -7.29
N GLU A 52 5.02 -3.12 -7.25
CA GLU A 52 6.22 -2.96 -6.42
C GLU A 52 5.92 -3.13 -4.92
N PHE A 53 4.79 -2.59 -4.44
CA PHE A 53 4.37 -2.74 -3.05
C PHE A 53 4.05 -4.20 -2.72
N MET A 54 3.47 -4.95 -3.66
CA MET A 54 3.16 -6.36 -3.48
C MET A 54 4.43 -7.22 -3.51
N ASP A 55 5.35 -6.94 -4.44
CA ASP A 55 6.60 -7.67 -4.68
C ASP A 55 7.66 -7.43 -3.59
N GLN A 56 7.76 -6.20 -3.10
CA GLN A 56 8.64 -5.85 -1.99
C GLN A 56 7.96 -6.31 -0.69
N ALA A 57 8.16 -7.59 -0.37
CA ALA A 57 7.73 -8.25 0.85
C ALA A 57 8.53 -7.80 2.09
N GLU A 58 8.80 -6.50 2.25
CA GLU A 58 9.42 -5.99 3.46
C GLU A 58 8.34 -5.58 4.48
N VAL A 59 8.31 -6.32 5.58
CA VAL A 59 7.58 -5.99 6.80
C VAL A 59 8.29 -4.78 7.42
N PRO A 60 7.62 -3.63 7.68
CA PRO A 60 8.25 -2.52 8.36
C PRO A 60 8.63 -2.94 9.79
N ILE A 61 9.90 -2.82 10.11
CA ILE A 61 10.39 -2.83 11.48
C ILE A 61 9.90 -1.53 12.13
N GLY A 62 9.00 -1.61 13.13
CA GLY A 62 8.53 -0.43 13.85
C GLY A 62 7.17 -0.48 14.55
N ALA A 63 6.48 -1.62 14.61
CA ALA A 63 5.36 -1.79 15.54
C ALA A 63 5.89 -1.90 16.98
N VAL A 64 6.22 -0.75 17.59
CA VAL A 64 6.47 -0.65 19.03
C VAL A 64 5.11 -0.60 19.73
N ALA A 65 4.90 -1.55 20.63
CA ALA A 65 3.76 -1.65 21.55
C ALA A 65 3.80 -0.57 22.63
#